data_AF-A0A925E1X8-F1
#
_entry.id   AF-A0A925E1X8-F1
#
_cell.length_a   1.000
_cell.length_b   1.000
_cell.length_c   1.000
_cell.angle_alpha   90.00
_cell.angle_beta   90.00
_cell.angle_gamma   90.00
#
_symmetry.space_group_name_H-M   'P 1'
#
loop_
_entity.id
_entity.type
_entity.pdbx_description
1 polymer ?
#
loop_
_entity_poly.entity_id
_entity_poly.type
_entity_poly.pdbx_seq_one_letter_code
_entity_poly.pdbx_strand_id
1 'polypeptide(L)'
;LEKGIVTEDSTNGQHVAFKKPGKESNITPLLQIQSPSLDSINYWFLQESINLYGEAFVKTIALKQKGFGATDSGLAIIRYFWSSRGIGKAALNIKDGSGLSPANRTTAHALVTVLQYARGKKWSPSFYNALPLMNGIKMKSGYIAGVRSYAGYIKSNSGATYTFAFLINNFDGSPGSAREKMWPLLDILK
;
A
#
# COMPACT_ATOMS: atom_id res chain seq x y z
N LEU A 1 -4.15 18.44 -15.18
CA LEU A 1 -4.95 17.64 -14.23
C LEU A 1 -5.82 18.62 -13.47
N GLU A 2 -6.99 18.88 -14.01
CA GLU A 2 -7.90 19.91 -13.52
C GLU A 2 -8.72 19.41 -12.33
N LYS A 3 -9.08 20.39 -11.48
CA LYS A 3 -10.15 20.42 -10.47
C LYS A 3 -9.69 20.16 -9.03
N GLY A 4 -9.74 21.24 -8.25
CA GLY A 4 -9.54 21.27 -6.81
C GLY A 4 -10.69 20.62 -6.03
N ILE A 5 -10.45 20.41 -4.75
CA ILE A 5 -11.34 19.77 -3.80
C ILE A 5 -11.95 20.87 -2.92
N VAL A 6 -13.28 20.92 -2.85
CA VAL A 6 -14.03 21.69 -1.83
C VAL A 6 -14.66 20.67 -0.88
N THR A 7 -14.40 20.81 0.42
CA THR A 7 -15.04 20.01 1.47
C THR A 7 -15.91 20.92 2.32
N GLU A 8 -17.21 20.64 2.38
CA GLU A 8 -18.07 21.14 3.45
C GLU A 8 -18.07 20.13 4.59
N ASP A 9 -17.92 20.66 5.79
CA ASP A 9 -17.88 19.92 7.05
C ASP A 9 -19.28 19.41 7.40
N SER A 10 -19.49 18.10 7.33
CA SER A 10 -20.50 17.45 8.15
C SER A 10 -20.10 15.99 8.42
N THR A 11 -19.82 15.74 9.68
CA THR A 11 -19.60 14.44 10.29
C THR A 11 -20.88 13.61 10.22
N ASN A 12 -21.02 12.80 9.17
CA ASN A 12 -21.76 11.53 9.20
C ASN A 12 -21.41 10.73 7.94
N GLY A 13 -21.14 9.43 8.10
CA GLY A 13 -20.67 8.51 7.06
C GLY A 13 -21.67 8.20 5.93
N GLN A 14 -22.24 9.23 5.31
CA GLN A 14 -22.97 9.10 4.06
C GLN A 14 -21.99 9.19 2.90
N HIS A 15 -22.17 8.32 1.91
CA HIS A 15 -21.52 8.45 0.61
C HIS A 15 -21.92 9.81 0.02
N VAL A 16 -21.07 10.82 0.18
CA VAL A 16 -21.23 12.09 -0.52
C VAL A 16 -21.00 11.78 -1.99
N ALA A 17 -22.09 11.52 -2.71
CA ALA A 17 -22.09 11.59 -4.15
C ALA A 17 -21.78 13.04 -4.49
N PHE A 18 -20.52 13.34 -4.82
CA PHE A 18 -20.14 14.62 -5.40
C PHE A 18 -20.96 14.76 -6.68
N LYS A 19 -22.07 15.50 -6.62
CA LYS A 19 -22.74 15.99 -7.83
C LYS A 19 -21.65 16.72 -8.60
N LYS A 20 -21.43 16.32 -9.86
CA LYS A 20 -20.72 17.18 -10.81
C LYS A 20 -21.37 18.55 -10.64
N PRO A 21 -20.60 19.60 -10.26
CA PRO A 21 -21.15 20.94 -10.33
C PRO A 21 -21.72 21.10 -11.75
N GLY A 22 -22.88 21.73 -11.85
CA GLY A 22 -23.39 22.18 -13.14
C GLY A 22 -22.27 22.89 -13.90
N LYS A 23 -22.40 22.96 -15.22
CA LYS A 23 -21.46 23.66 -16.09
C LYS A 23 -21.54 25.17 -15.81
N GLU A 24 -21.13 25.59 -14.62
CA GLU A 24 -21.04 26.99 -14.23
C GLU A 24 -19.83 27.59 -14.93
N SER A 25 -20.13 28.62 -15.69
CA SER A 25 -19.26 29.40 -16.55
C SER A 25 -18.14 30.08 -15.75
N ASN A 26 -16.91 29.92 -16.25
CA ASN A 26 -15.74 30.77 -15.97
C ASN A 26 -15.30 30.87 -14.49
N ILE A 27 -14.97 29.74 -13.87
CA ILE A 27 -14.19 29.75 -12.63
C ILE A 27 -12.72 30.02 -12.99
N THR A 28 -12.20 31.20 -12.65
CA THR A 28 -10.76 31.51 -12.75
C THR A 28 -10.06 31.05 -11.48
N PRO A 29 -9.11 30.09 -11.54
CA PRO A 29 -8.38 29.66 -10.35
C PRO A 29 -7.51 30.81 -9.81
N LEU A 30 -7.68 31.15 -8.53
CA LEU A 30 -6.84 32.15 -7.85
C LEU A 30 -5.43 31.62 -7.56
N LEU A 31 -5.34 30.32 -7.23
CA LEU A 31 -4.09 29.63 -6.92
C LEU A 31 -4.24 28.15 -7.27
N GLN A 32 -3.20 27.57 -7.86
CA GLN A 32 -3.08 26.13 -8.05
C GLN A 32 -1.78 25.66 -7.41
N ILE A 33 -1.90 24.72 -6.47
CA ILE A 33 -0.75 24.08 -5.83
C ILE A 33 -0.62 22.67 -6.39
N GLN A 34 0.54 22.38 -6.98
CA GLN A 34 0.85 21.05 -7.46
C GLN A 34 1.51 20.24 -6.33
N SER A 35 1.05 19.00 -6.13
CA SER A 35 1.68 18.09 -5.18
C SER A 35 3.09 17.71 -5.62
N PRO A 36 3.94 17.20 -4.70
CA PRO A 36 5.12 16.43 -5.06
C PRO A 36 4.76 15.25 -5.99
N SER A 37 5.79 14.71 -6.61
CA SER A 37 5.70 13.53 -7.47
C SER A 37 5.26 12.28 -6.68
N LEU A 38 4.65 11.31 -7.37
CA LEU A 38 4.11 10.11 -6.73
C LEU A 38 5.17 9.27 -6.02
N ASP A 39 6.40 9.21 -6.54
CA ASP A 39 7.54 8.56 -5.90
C ASP A 39 7.91 9.23 -4.57
N SER A 40 7.87 10.55 -4.49
CA SER A 40 8.10 11.30 -3.23
C SER A 40 7.00 11.02 -2.21
N ILE A 41 5.74 10.97 -2.64
CA ILE A 41 4.60 10.65 -1.76
C ILE A 41 4.70 9.18 -1.30
N ASN A 42 5.05 8.26 -2.22
CA ASN A 42 5.22 6.85 -1.92
C ASN A 42 6.42 6.57 -0.99
N TYR A 43 7.47 7.40 -1.06
CA TYR A 43 8.58 7.35 -0.11
C TYR A 43 8.06 7.48 1.33
N TRP A 44 7.32 8.55 1.62
CA TRP A 44 6.77 8.76 2.96
C TRP A 44 5.69 7.73 3.33
N PHE A 45 4.89 7.27 2.36
CA PHE A 45 3.95 6.17 2.60
C PHE A 45 4.64 4.92 3.13
N LEU A 46 5.71 4.48 2.49
CA LEU A 46 6.39 3.24 2.84
C LEU A 46 7.30 3.40 4.07
N GLN A 47 7.95 4.54 4.22
CA GLN A 47 8.82 4.83 5.36
C GLN A 47 8.05 4.92 6.68
N GLU A 48 7.04 5.79 6.71
CA GLU A 48 6.30 6.12 7.94
C GLU A 48 5.01 5.29 8.09
N SER A 49 4.66 4.48 7.08
CA SER A 49 3.47 3.64 7.09
C SER A 49 2.17 4.44 7.24
N ILE A 50 2.06 5.59 6.57
CA ILE A 50 0.94 6.53 6.72
C ILE A 50 -0.36 5.93 6.15
N ASN A 51 -1.28 5.51 7.02
CA ASN A 51 -2.53 4.85 6.63
C ASN A 51 -3.39 5.70 5.67
N LEU A 52 -3.43 7.01 5.90
CA LEU A 52 -4.16 7.95 5.06
C LEU A 52 -3.70 7.91 3.60
N TYR A 53 -2.40 7.70 3.35
CA TYR A 53 -1.87 7.62 2.00
C TYR A 53 -2.33 6.33 1.30
N GLY A 54 -2.40 5.21 2.03
CA GLY A 54 -2.97 3.96 1.51
C GLY A 54 -4.40 4.14 1.01
N GLU A 55 -5.27 4.76 1.82
CA GLU A 55 -6.66 5.08 1.41
C GLU A 55 -6.72 6.05 0.23
N ALA A 56 -5.90 7.10 0.27
CA ALA A 56 -5.83 8.09 -0.80
C ALA A 56 -5.39 7.44 -2.12
N PHE A 57 -4.43 6.51 -2.10
CA PHE A 57 -3.99 5.79 -3.29
C PHE A 57 -5.09 4.92 -3.87
N VAL A 58 -5.80 4.15 -3.04
CA VAL A 58 -6.92 3.31 -3.50
C VAL A 58 -8.02 4.16 -4.12
N LYS A 59 -8.43 5.25 -3.47
CA LYS A 59 -9.44 6.18 -4.02
C LYS A 59 -8.95 6.88 -5.28
N THR A 60 -7.66 7.21 -5.36
CA THR A 60 -7.07 7.81 -6.57
C THR A 60 -7.09 6.85 -7.75
N ILE A 61 -6.81 5.56 -7.53
CA ILE A 61 -6.93 4.53 -8.57
C ILE A 61 -8.37 4.46 -9.11
N ALA A 62 -9.36 4.46 -8.20
CA ALA A 62 -10.77 4.50 -8.59
C ALA A 62 -11.10 5.77 -9.40
N LEU A 63 -10.69 6.95 -8.92
CA LEU A 63 -10.92 8.22 -9.58
C LEU A 63 -10.36 8.22 -11.02
N LYS A 64 -9.14 7.70 -11.20
CA LYS A 64 -8.49 7.64 -12.51
C LYS A 64 -9.15 6.68 -13.49
N GLN A 65 -9.69 5.56 -13.02
CA GLN A 65 -10.28 4.55 -13.90
C GLN A 65 -11.80 4.67 -14.08
N LYS A 66 -12.51 5.25 -13.11
CA LYS A 66 -13.99 5.30 -13.07
C LYS A 66 -14.54 6.72 -13.03
N GLY A 67 -13.71 7.74 -12.84
CA GLY A 67 -14.12 9.14 -12.75
C GLY A 67 -14.62 9.57 -11.36
N PHE A 68 -14.61 8.68 -10.36
CA PHE A 68 -14.95 8.99 -8.97
C PHE A 68 -14.09 8.17 -8.00
N GLY A 69 -13.76 8.77 -6.84
CA GLY A 69 -12.91 8.13 -5.82
C GLY A 69 -13.74 7.38 -4.78
N ALA A 70 -13.68 6.06 -4.78
CA ALA A 70 -14.30 5.21 -3.77
C ALA A 70 -13.38 4.04 -3.41
N THR A 71 -13.27 3.71 -2.12
CA THR A 71 -12.38 2.64 -1.63
C THR A 71 -12.74 1.31 -2.28
N ASP A 72 -14.00 0.87 -2.21
CA ASP A 72 -14.44 -0.42 -2.77
C ASP A 72 -14.15 -0.57 -4.26
N SER A 73 -14.38 0.49 -5.03
CA SER A 73 -14.06 0.54 -6.47
C SER A 73 -12.56 0.38 -6.71
N GLY A 74 -11.72 1.08 -5.93
CA GLY A 74 -10.27 1.00 -6.03
C GLY A 74 -9.75 -0.39 -5.68
N LEU A 75 -10.27 -0.98 -4.59
CA LEU A 75 -9.91 -2.33 -4.18
C LEU A 75 -10.36 -3.38 -5.21
N ALA A 76 -11.52 -3.21 -5.85
CA ALA A 76 -11.97 -4.09 -6.93
C ALA A 76 -11.02 -4.05 -8.13
N ILE A 77 -10.56 -2.85 -8.51
CA ILE A 77 -9.56 -2.67 -9.57
C ILE A 77 -8.24 -3.35 -9.21
N ILE A 78 -7.75 -3.17 -7.97
CA ILE A 78 -6.51 -3.80 -7.49
C ILE A 78 -6.62 -5.33 -7.51
N ARG A 79 -7.73 -5.89 -7.01
CA ARG A 79 -7.97 -7.34 -7.02
C ARG A 79 -8.00 -7.89 -8.46
N TYR A 80 -8.66 -7.21 -9.38
CA TYR A 80 -8.68 -7.61 -10.80
C TYR A 80 -7.30 -7.53 -11.44
N PHE A 81 -6.55 -6.46 -11.17
CA PHE A 81 -5.20 -6.26 -11.67
C PHE A 81 -4.25 -7.41 -11.27
N TRP A 82 -4.34 -7.87 -10.02
CA TRP A 82 -3.52 -8.98 -9.53
C TRP A 82 -4.04 -10.36 -9.95
N SER A 83 -5.37 -10.54 -10.05
CA SER A 83 -5.98 -11.76 -10.57
C SER A 83 -5.58 -12.06 -12.00
N SER A 84 -5.44 -11.03 -12.84
CA SER A 84 -4.95 -11.17 -14.22
C SER A 84 -3.44 -11.44 -14.31
N ARG A 85 -2.71 -11.44 -13.18
CA ARG A 85 -1.25 -11.64 -13.08
C ARG A 85 -0.88 -12.83 -12.19
N GLY A 86 -1.79 -13.81 -12.08
CA GLY A 86 -1.51 -15.08 -11.41
C GLY A 86 -1.74 -15.12 -9.90
N ILE A 87 -2.14 -14.00 -9.28
CA ILE A 87 -2.54 -14.01 -7.86
C ILE A 87 -4.02 -14.39 -7.79
N GLY A 88 -4.33 -15.60 -7.34
CA GLY A 88 -5.71 -16.06 -7.21
C GLY A 88 -6.58 -15.11 -6.37
N LYS A 89 -7.86 -14.97 -6.72
CA LYS A 89 -8.78 -14.03 -6.04
C LYS A 89 -8.86 -14.24 -4.52
N ALA A 90 -8.77 -15.50 -4.07
CA ALA A 90 -8.77 -15.86 -2.66
C ALA A 90 -7.46 -15.51 -1.93
N ALA A 91 -6.36 -15.32 -2.67
CA ALA A 91 -5.05 -15.00 -2.11
C ALA A 91 -4.87 -13.52 -1.74
N LEU A 92 -5.81 -12.65 -2.14
CA LEU A 92 -5.79 -11.22 -1.87
C LEU A 92 -7.20 -10.70 -1.53
N ASN A 93 -7.57 -10.80 -0.26
CA ASN A 93 -8.81 -10.21 0.28
C ASN A 93 -8.46 -8.92 1.03
N ILE A 94 -8.44 -7.81 0.28
CA ILE A 94 -8.19 -6.47 0.80
C ILE A 94 -9.51 -5.74 1.09
N LYS A 95 -9.59 -5.12 2.26
CA LYS A 95 -10.72 -4.34 2.80
C LYS A 95 -10.42 -2.86 2.90
N ASP A 96 -9.15 -2.49 2.89
CA ASP A 96 -8.68 -1.12 2.91
C ASP A 96 -7.33 -1.02 2.17
N GLY A 97 -6.83 0.20 1.98
CA GLY A 97 -5.55 0.47 1.32
C GLY A 97 -4.36 0.51 2.28
N SER A 98 -4.61 0.53 3.59
CA SER A 98 -3.57 0.73 4.61
C SER A 98 -3.08 -0.58 5.26
N GLY A 99 -3.93 -1.61 5.31
CA GLY A 99 -3.66 -2.83 6.06
C GLY A 99 -4.21 -2.83 7.49
N LEU A 100 -4.86 -1.75 7.95
CA LEU A 100 -5.38 -1.65 9.33
C LEU A 100 -6.56 -2.59 9.60
N SER A 101 -7.38 -2.87 8.59
CA SER A 101 -8.54 -3.74 8.74
C SER A 101 -8.12 -5.14 9.15
N PRO A 102 -8.57 -5.64 10.31
CA PRO A 102 -8.31 -7.02 10.74
C PRO A 102 -8.96 -8.06 9.82
N ALA A 103 -9.81 -7.64 8.87
CA ALA A 103 -10.43 -8.50 7.87
C ALA A 103 -9.59 -8.62 6.58
N ASN A 104 -8.47 -7.90 6.47
CA ASN A 104 -7.50 -8.10 5.40
C ASN A 104 -6.89 -9.50 5.48
N ARG A 105 -6.79 -10.19 4.34
CA ARG A 105 -6.07 -11.46 4.20
C ARG A 105 -5.22 -11.44 2.95
N THR A 106 -3.98 -11.90 3.07
CA THR A 106 -3.06 -12.12 1.96
C THR A 106 -2.20 -13.34 2.23
N THR A 107 -1.54 -13.87 1.21
CA THR A 107 -0.59 -14.97 1.34
C THR A 107 0.85 -14.48 1.17
N ALA A 108 1.81 -15.20 1.75
CA ALA A 108 3.24 -14.92 1.51
C ALA A 108 3.57 -14.96 0.02
N HIS A 109 3.01 -15.95 -0.70
CA HIS A 109 3.21 -16.10 -2.14
C HIS A 109 2.67 -14.89 -2.93
N ALA A 110 1.51 -14.35 -2.57
CA ALA A 110 0.97 -13.15 -3.20
C ALA A 110 1.89 -11.95 -2.99
N LEU A 111 2.38 -11.71 -1.76
CA LEU A 111 3.30 -10.60 -1.47
C LEU A 111 4.63 -10.74 -2.23
N VAL A 112 5.21 -11.93 -2.26
CA VAL A 112 6.42 -12.22 -3.05
C VAL A 112 6.17 -11.97 -4.55
N THR A 113 5.02 -12.39 -5.07
CA THR A 113 4.65 -12.16 -6.48
C THR A 113 4.54 -10.66 -6.79
N VAL A 114 3.92 -9.87 -5.91
CA VAL A 114 3.82 -8.41 -6.06
C VAL A 114 5.21 -7.76 -6.07
N LEU A 115 6.09 -8.16 -5.15
CA LEU A 115 7.46 -7.62 -5.07
C LEU A 115 8.29 -8.02 -6.29
N GLN A 116 8.20 -9.27 -6.74
CA GLN A 116 8.89 -9.70 -7.97
C GLN A 116 8.37 -8.95 -9.20
N TYR A 117 7.05 -8.72 -9.30
CA TYR A 117 6.47 -7.89 -10.34
C TYR A 117 7.06 -6.46 -10.31
N ALA A 118 7.21 -5.87 -9.11
CA ALA A 118 7.77 -4.55 -8.93
C ALA A 118 9.22 -4.45 -9.41
N ARG A 119 10.06 -5.47 -9.14
CA ARG A 119 11.47 -5.50 -9.60
C ARG A 119 11.63 -5.35 -11.11
N GLY A 120 10.68 -5.88 -11.88
CA GLY A 120 10.71 -5.83 -13.34
C GLY A 120 10.25 -4.49 -13.96
N LYS A 121 9.97 -3.45 -13.16
CA LYS A 121 9.40 -2.18 -13.65
C LYS A 121 10.42 -1.05 -13.65
N LYS A 122 10.22 -0.10 -14.57
CA LYS A 122 11.04 1.12 -14.67
C LYS A 122 11.04 1.95 -13.38
N TRP A 123 9.94 1.91 -12.62
CA TRP A 123 9.82 2.58 -11.33
C TRP A 123 10.39 1.78 -10.15
N SER A 124 10.94 0.58 -10.38
CA SER A 124 11.51 -0.25 -9.31
C SER A 124 12.56 0.47 -8.45
N PRO A 125 13.47 1.31 -8.98
CA PRO A 125 14.48 1.96 -8.16
C PRO A 125 13.86 2.89 -7.09
N SER A 126 12.85 3.69 -7.45
CA SER A 126 12.18 4.57 -6.49
C SER A 126 11.36 3.80 -5.46
N PHE A 127 10.67 2.73 -5.89
CA PHE A 127 9.96 1.83 -4.97
C PHE A 127 10.91 1.14 -3.98
N TYR A 128 12.04 0.63 -4.46
CA TYR A 128 13.05 -0.01 -3.62
C TYR A 128 13.65 0.97 -2.59
N ASN A 129 13.94 2.20 -3.01
CA ASN A 129 14.48 3.23 -2.14
C ASN A 129 13.49 3.65 -1.05
N ALA A 130 12.20 3.66 -1.36
CA ALA A 130 11.11 3.96 -0.43
C ALA A 130 10.90 2.88 0.65
N LEU A 131 11.38 1.64 0.46
CA LEU A 131 11.31 0.64 1.52
C LEU A 131 12.26 1.00 2.68
N PRO A 132 11.77 0.93 3.95
CA PRO A 132 12.62 1.05 5.12
C PRO A 132 13.81 0.09 5.11
N LEU A 133 14.94 0.55 5.63
CA LEU A 133 16.07 -0.32 5.97
C LEU A 133 15.93 -0.76 7.43
N MET A 134 15.67 -2.04 7.66
CA MET A 134 15.48 -2.60 9.00
C MET A 134 16.34 -3.85 9.12
N ASN A 135 17.16 -3.96 10.17
CA ASN A 135 18.08 -5.09 10.34
C ASN A 135 18.93 -5.38 9.06
N GLY A 136 19.39 -4.34 8.36
CA GLY A 136 20.15 -4.48 7.11
C GLY A 136 19.35 -4.95 5.88
N ILE A 137 18.02 -5.01 5.97
CA ILE A 137 17.12 -5.54 4.92
C ILE A 137 16.18 -4.43 4.45
N LYS A 138 15.94 -4.32 3.14
CA LYS A 138 14.96 -3.40 2.55
C LYS A 138 13.58 -4.04 2.57
N MET A 139 12.75 -3.66 3.54
CA MET A 139 11.45 -4.31 3.75
C MET A 139 10.39 -3.39 4.33
N LYS A 140 9.13 -3.72 4.07
CA LYS A 140 8.00 -3.14 4.76
C LYS A 140 7.61 -4.02 5.96
N SER A 141 7.40 -3.38 7.10
CA SER A 141 6.82 -4.00 8.30
C SER A 141 5.30 -3.84 8.33
N GLY A 142 4.62 -4.78 8.96
CA GLY A 142 3.19 -4.73 9.24
C GLY A 142 2.90 -5.21 10.67
N TYR A 143 1.97 -4.54 11.33
CA TYR A 143 1.58 -4.85 12.70
C TYR A 143 0.14 -4.40 13.00
N ILE A 144 -0.63 -5.34 13.52
CA ILE A 144 -1.85 -5.13 14.29
C ILE A 144 -1.84 -6.15 15.44
N ALA A 145 -2.76 -6.05 16.41
CA ALA A 145 -2.83 -7.00 17.52
C ALA A 145 -2.86 -8.45 17.01
N GLY A 146 -1.96 -9.30 17.53
CA GLY A 146 -1.84 -10.71 17.14
C GLY A 146 -1.26 -10.97 15.74
N VAL A 147 -0.81 -9.95 14.99
CA VAL A 147 -0.22 -10.10 13.65
C VAL A 147 1.09 -9.36 13.51
N ARG A 148 2.09 -10.01 12.92
CA ARG A 148 3.36 -9.38 12.54
C ARG A 148 3.75 -9.87 11.16
N SER A 149 4.21 -8.95 10.32
CA SER A 149 4.66 -9.31 8.97
C SER A 149 5.82 -8.48 8.48
N TYR A 150 6.65 -9.09 7.64
CA TYR A 150 7.71 -8.44 6.90
C TYR A 150 7.70 -8.93 5.46
N ALA A 151 7.88 -8.02 4.51
CA ALA A 151 8.06 -8.39 3.11
C ALA A 151 9.02 -7.42 2.43
N GLY A 152 9.92 -7.93 1.60
CA GLY A 152 10.92 -7.11 0.96
C GLY A 152 12.00 -7.88 0.24
N TYR A 153 13.19 -7.27 0.18
CA TYR A 153 14.36 -7.80 -0.50
C TYR A 153 15.51 -7.95 0.48
N ILE A 154 16.13 -9.12 0.46
CA ILE A 154 17.28 -9.47 1.30
C ILE A 154 18.45 -9.83 0.41
N LYS A 155 19.62 -9.27 0.72
CA LYS A 155 20.87 -9.60 0.04
C LYS A 155 21.63 -10.59 0.92
N SER A 156 21.98 -11.73 0.32
CA SER A 156 22.75 -12.76 0.99
C SER A 156 24.25 -12.49 0.95
N ASN A 157 25.02 -13.22 1.77
CA ASN A 157 26.47 -13.17 1.89
C ASN A 157 27.17 -13.59 0.59
N SER A 158 26.52 -14.43 -0.22
CA SER A 158 26.99 -14.77 -1.57
C SER A 158 26.74 -13.65 -2.60
N GLY A 159 26.03 -12.59 -2.21
CA GLY A 159 25.67 -11.47 -3.06
C GLY A 159 24.33 -11.61 -3.79
N ALA A 160 23.68 -12.78 -3.72
CA ALA A 160 22.37 -13.00 -4.34
C ALA A 160 21.26 -12.24 -3.60
N THR A 161 20.31 -11.67 -4.35
CA THR A 161 19.16 -10.96 -3.78
C THR A 161 17.90 -11.82 -3.85
N TYR A 162 17.31 -12.11 -2.70
CA TYR A 162 16.05 -12.83 -2.58
C TYR A 162 14.89 -11.87 -2.32
N THR A 163 13.70 -12.26 -2.78
CA THR A 163 12.43 -11.62 -2.42
C THR A 163 11.74 -12.51 -1.40
N PHE A 164 11.28 -11.94 -0.30
CA PHE A 164 10.68 -12.71 0.79
C PHE A 164 9.39 -12.08 1.32
N ALA A 165 8.57 -12.91 1.96
CA ALA A 165 7.48 -12.49 2.81
C ALA A 165 7.42 -13.44 4.01
N PHE A 166 7.33 -12.87 5.21
CA PHE A 166 7.24 -13.58 6.48
C PHE A 166 6.06 -13.02 7.26
N LEU A 167 5.01 -13.84 7.43
CA LEU A 167 3.78 -13.47 8.11
C LEU A 167 3.55 -14.42 9.28
N ILE A 168 3.26 -13.86 10.46
CA ILE A 168 2.76 -14.59 11.61
C ILE A 168 1.43 -13.97 12.03
N ASN A 169 0.46 -14.83 12.32
CA ASN A 169 -0.88 -14.45 12.75
C ASN A 169 -1.23 -15.22 14.01
N ASN A 170 -2.15 -14.68 14.80
CA ASN A 170 -2.70 -15.32 16.00
C ASN A 170 -1.62 -15.78 16.99
N PHE A 171 -0.52 -15.00 17.11
CA PHE A 171 0.50 -15.30 18.11
C PHE A 171 0.10 -14.71 19.47
N ASP A 172 0.53 -15.38 20.53
CA ASP A 172 0.39 -14.89 21.90
C ASP A 172 1.61 -14.06 22.32
N GLY A 173 1.37 -13.03 23.13
CA GLY A 173 2.40 -12.16 23.68
C GLY A 173 2.55 -10.82 22.95
N SER A 174 3.67 -10.13 23.20
CA SER A 174 3.88 -8.78 22.69
C SER A 174 4.39 -8.78 21.24
N PRO A 175 4.07 -7.75 20.44
CA PRO A 175 4.60 -7.60 19.09
C PRO A 175 6.12 -7.47 19.05
N GLY A 176 6.71 -6.93 20.12
CA GLY A 176 8.15 -6.82 20.30
C GLY A 176 8.80 -8.19 20.43
N SER A 177 8.26 -9.06 21.29
CA SER A 177 8.77 -10.43 21.47
C SER A 177 8.64 -11.25 20.19
N ALA A 178 7.51 -11.12 19.49
CA ALA A 178 7.31 -11.79 18.21
C ALA A 178 8.36 -11.35 17.17
N ARG A 179 8.63 -10.04 17.07
CA ARG A 179 9.69 -9.49 16.22
C ARG A 179 11.07 -10.04 16.59
N GLU A 180 11.42 -10.10 17.87
CA GLU A 180 12.72 -10.61 18.33
C GLU A 180 12.94 -12.07 17.92
N LYS A 181 11.89 -12.90 17.96
CA LYS A 181 11.96 -14.28 17.49
C LYS A 181 12.05 -14.40 15.95
N MET A 182 11.54 -13.42 15.21
CA MET A 182 11.62 -13.40 13.75
C MET A 182 13.00 -12.98 13.23
N TRP A 183 13.77 -12.19 13.98
CA TRP A 183 15.08 -11.71 13.54
C TRP A 183 16.10 -12.81 13.24
N PRO A 184 16.33 -13.80 14.11
CA PRO A 184 17.26 -14.89 13.81
C PRO A 184 16.93 -15.63 12.51
N LEU A 185 15.65 -15.83 12.22
CA LEU A 185 15.22 -16.49 10.98
C LEU A 185 15.49 -15.63 9.74
N LEU A 186 15.32 -14.31 9.84
CA LEU A 186 15.66 -13.39 8.76
C LEU A 186 17.17 -13.24 8.60
N ASP A 187 17.95 -13.40 9.67
CA ASP A 187 19.41 -13.35 9.62
C ASP A 187 20.00 -14.58 8.91
N ILE A 188 19.36 -15.75 9.00
CA ILE A 188 19.76 -16.96 8.22
C ILE A 188 19.71 -16.71 6.70
N LEU A 189 18.86 -15.79 6.25
CA LEU A 189 18.69 -15.47 4.83
C LEU A 189 19.72 -14.45 4.31
N LYS A 190 20.55 -13.89 5.20
CA LYS A 190 21.74 -13.10 4.86
C LYS A 190 22.88 -14.08 4.64
#